data_AF-A0A168F739-F1
#
_entry.id   AF-A0A168F739-F1
#
_cell.length_a   1.000
_cell.length_b   1.000
_cell.length_c   1.000
_cell.angle_alpha   90.00
_cell.angle_beta   90.00
_cell.angle_gamma   90.00
#
_symmetry.space_group_name_H-M   'P 1'
#
loop_
_entity.id
_entity.type
_entity.pdbx_description
1 polymer ?
#
loop_
_entity_poly.entity_id
_entity_poly.type
_entity_poly.pdbx_seq_one_letter_code
_entity_poly.pdbx_strand_id
1 'polypeptide(L)'
;MVEHKKTDNPEFDAAVEEVNKFKEGGVQVSQKNQLRLYGCYKVGCGQTVEKPGMFGGFDRKYMYEAYKQVKEDEGKSAKEAQDAYIALANKLKSGDNSDWDA
;
A
#
# COMPACT_ATOMS: atom_id res chain seq x y z
N MET A 1 2.77 -16.97 -7.07
CA MET A 1 2.03 -16.41 -5.91
C MET A 1 3.07 -15.74 -5.03
N VAL A 2 2.97 -14.43 -4.80
CA VAL A 2 3.92 -13.73 -3.92
C VAL A 2 3.49 -14.05 -2.49
N GLU A 3 4.37 -14.65 -1.70
CA GLU A 3 4.09 -14.98 -0.30
C GLU A 3 3.81 -13.68 0.48
N HIS A 4 2.55 -13.50 0.86
CA HIS A 4 2.18 -12.47 1.82
C HIS A 4 2.64 -12.92 3.21
N LYS A 5 3.45 -12.09 3.87
CA LYS A 5 3.79 -12.32 5.28
C LYS A 5 2.51 -12.05 6.09
N LYS A 6 1.81 -13.13 6.48
CA LYS A 6 0.62 -13.04 7.33
C LYS A 6 0.92 -12.17 8.54
N THR A 7 0.06 -11.21 8.77
CA THR A 7 0.12 -10.33 9.93
C THR A 7 -0.78 -10.87 11.04
N ASP A 8 -0.73 -10.28 12.22
CA ASP A 8 -1.68 -10.60 13.30
C ASP A 8 -3.09 -10.02 13.04
N ASN A 9 -3.31 -9.40 11.86
CA ASN A 9 -4.57 -8.79 11.46
C ASN A 9 -5.17 -9.53 10.24
N PRO A 10 -6.15 -10.43 10.46
CA PRO A 10 -6.74 -11.22 9.38
C PRO A 10 -7.54 -10.38 8.38
N GLU A 11 -8.08 -9.23 8.79
CA GLU A 11 -8.78 -8.31 7.87
C GLU A 11 -7.81 -7.66 6.89
N PHE A 12 -6.62 -7.31 7.37
CA PHE A 12 -5.56 -6.79 6.52
C PHE A 12 -5.07 -7.84 5.52
N ASP A 13 -4.80 -9.06 5.99
CA ASP A 13 -4.38 -10.16 5.12
C ASP A 13 -5.43 -10.44 4.01
N ALA A 14 -6.72 -10.43 4.38
CA ALA A 14 -7.82 -10.58 3.42
C ALA A 14 -7.90 -9.40 2.43
N ALA A 15 -7.71 -8.16 2.90
CA ALA A 15 -7.66 -6.99 2.04
C ALA A 15 -6.49 -7.05 1.04
N VAL A 16 -5.32 -7.58 1.45
CA VAL A 16 -4.17 -7.77 0.56
C VAL A 16 -4.48 -8.79 -0.54
N GLU A 17 -5.10 -9.91 -0.19
CA GLU A 17 -5.57 -10.89 -1.19
C GLU A 17 -6.60 -10.30 -2.14
N GLU A 18 -7.48 -9.44 -1.63
CA GLU A 18 -8.49 -8.77 -2.44
C GLU A 18 -7.87 -7.77 -3.42
N VAL A 19 -6.97 -6.91 -2.96
CA VAL A 19 -6.25 -5.96 -3.82
C VAL A 19 -5.48 -6.68 -4.93
N ASN A 20 -4.88 -7.84 -4.64
CA ASN A 20 -4.20 -8.65 -5.65
C ASN A 20 -5.15 -9.11 -6.78
N LYS A 21 -6.45 -9.28 -6.48
CA LYS A 21 -7.48 -9.66 -7.44
C LYS A 21 -8.08 -8.48 -8.20
N PHE A 22 -7.80 -7.23 -7.83
CA PHE A 22 -8.35 -6.04 -8.50
C PHE A 22 -8.05 -6.02 -10.01
N LYS A 23 -6.85 -6.42 -10.39
CA LYS A 23 -6.46 -6.50 -11.81
C LYS A 23 -7.30 -7.52 -12.60
N GLU A 24 -7.63 -8.65 -11.98
CA GLU A 24 -8.45 -9.70 -12.60
C GLU A 24 -9.93 -9.32 -12.59
N GLY A 25 -10.39 -8.62 -11.55
CA GLY A 25 -11.76 -8.13 -11.40
C GLY A 25 -12.09 -6.85 -12.17
N GLY A 26 -11.15 -6.30 -12.94
CA GLY A 26 -11.36 -5.07 -13.73
C GLY A 26 -11.40 -3.78 -12.90
N VAL A 27 -11.00 -3.81 -11.63
CA VAL A 27 -10.89 -2.62 -10.79
C VAL A 27 -9.64 -1.86 -11.21
N GLN A 28 -9.84 -0.70 -11.82
CA GLN A 28 -8.75 0.22 -12.12
C GLN A 28 -8.30 0.89 -10.83
N VAL A 29 -7.00 1.02 -10.61
CA VAL A 29 -6.42 1.71 -9.45
C VAL A 29 -5.43 2.74 -9.98
N SER A 30 -5.56 4.00 -9.56
CA SER A 30 -4.63 5.06 -9.95
C SER A 30 -3.22 4.77 -9.44
N GLN A 31 -2.20 5.28 -10.14
CA GLN A 31 -0.79 5.08 -9.73
C GLN A 31 -0.52 5.58 -8.30
N LYS A 32 -1.14 6.70 -7.90
CA LYS A 32 -1.03 7.22 -6.53
C LYS A 32 -1.63 6.25 -5.51
N ASN A 33 -2.80 5.70 -5.81
CA ASN A 33 -3.45 4.74 -4.92
C ASN A 33 -2.66 3.42 -4.84
N GLN A 34 -2.02 2.97 -5.93
CA GLN A 34 -1.10 1.83 -5.90
C GLN A 34 0.11 2.08 -5.01
N LEU A 35 0.73 3.25 -5.12
CA LEU A 35 1.86 3.66 -4.28
C LEU A 35 1.45 3.77 -2.80
N ARG A 36 0.26 4.30 -2.54
CA ARG A 36 -0.31 4.39 -1.20
C ARG A 36 -0.53 3.01 -0.58
N LEU A 37 -1.19 2.11 -1.30
CA LEU A 37 -1.36 0.71 -0.88
C LEU A 37 0.00 0.06 -0.59
N TYR A 38 1.00 0.29 -1.44
CA TYR A 38 2.36 -0.20 -1.23
C TYR A 38 2.98 0.33 0.07
N GLY A 39 2.91 1.64 0.33
CA GLY A 39 3.45 2.25 1.54
C GLY A 39 2.77 1.71 2.80
N CYS A 40 1.43 1.68 2.82
CA CYS A 40 0.64 1.12 3.91
C CYS A 40 0.95 -0.37 4.14
N TYR A 41 1.10 -1.14 3.07
CA TYR A 41 1.48 -2.55 3.15
C TYR A 41 2.84 -2.74 3.83
N LYS A 42 3.86 -1.99 3.40
CA LYS A 42 5.22 -2.09 3.93
C LYS A 42 5.27 -1.72 5.40
N VAL A 43 4.61 -0.63 5.80
CA VAL A 43 4.53 -0.22 7.22
C VAL A 43 3.70 -1.21 8.03
N GLY A 44 2.55 -1.66 7.51
CA GLY A 44 1.66 -2.60 8.18
C GLY A 44 2.27 -3.97 8.44
N CYS A 45 3.16 -4.44 7.55
CA CYS A 45 3.93 -5.67 7.75
C CYS A 45 5.19 -5.48 8.61
N GLY A 46 5.49 -4.26 9.07
CA GLY A 46 6.72 -3.93 9.79
C GLY A 46 7.99 -4.04 8.93
N GLN A 47 7.86 -3.89 7.60
CA GLN A 47 8.98 -3.94 6.67
C GLN A 47 9.62 -2.56 6.50
N THR A 48 10.91 -2.55 6.22
CA THR A 48 11.66 -1.36 5.81
C THR A 48 11.86 -1.35 4.30
N VAL A 49 11.74 -0.16 3.70
CA VAL A 49 12.06 0.06 2.29
C VAL A 49 13.35 0.88 2.26
N GLU A 50 14.36 0.36 1.58
CA GLU A 50 15.63 1.05 1.43
C GLU A 50 15.51 2.21 0.43
N LYS A 51 16.23 3.29 0.72
CA LYS A 51 16.31 4.42 -0.19
C LYS A 51 17.05 3.99 -1.46
N PRO A 52 16.44 4.12 -2.64
CA PRO A 52 17.12 3.75 -3.88
C PRO A 52 18.29 4.71 -4.15
N GLY A 53 19.36 4.17 -4.73
CA GLY A 53 20.49 4.97 -5.22
C GLY A 53 20.10 5.88 -6.40
N MET A 54 20.97 6.83 -6.73
CA MET A 54 20.71 7.87 -7.75
C MET A 54 20.38 7.32 -9.16
N PHE A 55 20.83 6.10 -9.48
CA PHE A 55 20.53 5.39 -10.73
C PHE A 55 19.45 4.31 -10.57
N GLY A 56 18.69 4.34 -9.47
CA GLY A 56 17.70 3.34 -9.10
C GLY A 56 16.43 3.33 -9.98
N GLY A 57 16.21 4.34 -10.80
CA GLY A 57 14.97 4.50 -11.58
C GLY A 57 13.84 5.16 -10.78
N PHE A 58 12.94 5.83 -11.49
CA PHE A 58 11.88 6.65 -10.89
C PHE A 58 10.87 5.81 -10.09
N ASP A 59 10.53 4.60 -10.54
CA ASP A 59 9.56 3.74 -9.85
C ASP A 59 9.99 3.38 -8.42
N ARG A 60 11.25 2.99 -8.24
CA ARG A 60 11.78 2.67 -6.91
C ARG A 60 11.82 3.90 -6.00
N LYS A 61 12.08 5.08 -6.58
CA LYS A 61 12.04 6.35 -5.84
C LYS A 61 10.63 6.63 -5.33
N TYR A 62 9.62 6.52 -6.19
CA TYR A 62 8.22 6.74 -5.79
C TYR A 62 7.73 5.73 -4.77
N MET A 63 8.11 4.46 -4.89
CA MET A 63 7.80 3.44 -3.88
C MET A 63 8.42 3.76 -2.51
N TYR A 64 9.68 4.21 -2.50
CA TYR A 64 10.34 4.64 -1.27
C TYR A 64 9.70 5.89 -0.68
N GLU A 65 9.36 6.88 -1.50
CA GLU A 65 8.67 8.10 -1.07
C GLU A 65 7.30 7.78 -0.47
N ALA A 66 6.52 6.90 -1.09
CA ALA A 66 5.23 6.49 -0.56
C ALA A 66 5.34 5.73 0.77
N TYR A 67 6.33 4.85 0.91
CA TYR A 67 6.65 4.22 2.20
C TYR A 67 7.01 5.24 3.27
N LYS A 68 7.92 6.16 2.92
CA LYS A 68 8.37 7.22 3.82
C LYS A 68 7.21 8.10 4.25
N GLN A 69 6.32 8.47 3.33
CA GLN A 69 5.19 9.33 3.64
C GLN A 69 4.21 8.67 4.61
N VAL A 70 3.89 7.38 4.43
CA VAL A 70 3.05 6.63 5.39
C VAL A 70 3.73 6.54 6.76
N LYS A 71 5.03 6.30 6.79
CA LYS A 71 5.77 6.01 8.03
C LYS A 71 6.17 7.25 8.81
N GLU A 72 6.68 8.26 8.12
CA GLU A 72 7.33 9.43 8.70
C GLU A 72 6.42 10.66 8.64
N ASP A 73 5.86 10.96 7.47
CA ASP A 73 5.06 12.18 7.30
C ASP A 73 3.68 12.05 7.99
N GLU A 74 3.07 10.87 7.90
CA GLU A 74 1.83 10.55 8.64
C GLU A 74 2.08 9.90 10.00
N GLY A 75 3.30 9.46 10.27
CA GLY A 75 3.67 8.85 11.55
C GLY A 75 2.91 7.55 11.89
N LYS A 76 2.36 6.84 10.89
CA LYS A 76 1.49 5.69 11.15
C LYS A 76 2.26 4.52 11.78
N SER A 77 1.71 4.00 12.86
CA SER A 77 2.07 2.69 13.39
C SER A 77 1.69 1.56 12.42
N ALA A 78 2.22 0.36 12.64
CA ALA A 78 1.87 -0.81 11.83
C ALA A 78 0.35 -1.05 11.81
N LYS A 79 -0.33 -0.88 12.94
CA LYS A 79 -1.78 -1.05 13.04
C LYS A 79 -2.54 0.00 12.22
N GLU A 80 -2.18 1.28 12.36
CA GLU A 80 -2.84 2.36 11.60
C GLU A 80 -2.59 2.25 10.10
N ALA A 81 -1.43 1.73 9.70
CA ALA A 81 -1.13 1.45 8.30
C ALA A 81 -1.97 0.28 7.77
N GLN A 82 -2.22 -0.76 8.56
CA GLN A 82 -3.14 -1.84 8.21
C GLN A 82 -4.58 -1.33 8.06
N ASP A 83 -5.07 -0.54 9.02
CA ASP A 83 -6.41 0.04 8.98
C ASP A 83 -6.60 0.96 7.76
N ALA A 84 -5.58 1.79 7.46
CA ALA A 84 -5.58 2.65 6.29
C ALA A 84 -5.56 1.85 4.97
N TYR A 85 -4.85 0.72 4.93
CA TYR A 85 -4.85 -0.18 3.78
C TYR A 85 -6.23 -0.78 3.54
N ILE A 86 -6.87 -1.31 4.59
CA ILE A 86 -8.21 -1.90 4.53
C ILE A 86 -9.22 -0.86 4.05
N ALA A 87 -9.19 0.35 4.63
CA ALA A 87 -10.08 1.44 4.23
C ALA A 87 -9.90 1.81 2.75
N LEU A 88 -8.66 1.92 2.28
CA LEU A 88 -8.37 2.23 0.89
C LEU A 88 -8.80 1.10 -0.05
N ALA A 89 -8.54 -0.17 0.29
CA ALA A 89 -8.98 -1.32 -0.49
C ALA A 89 -10.51 -1.33 -0.66
N ASN A 90 -11.27 -1.10 0.41
CA ASN A 90 -12.73 -1.04 0.36
C ASN A 90 -13.26 0.11 -0.52
N LYS A 91 -12.60 1.28 -0.48
CA LYS A 91 -12.94 2.41 -1.37
C LYS A 91 -12.73 2.05 -2.84
N LEU A 92 -11.55 1.52 -3.16
CA LEU A 92 -11.18 1.13 -4.52
C LEU A 92 -12.10 0.03 -5.07
N LYS A 93 -12.46 -0.95 -4.24
CA LYS A 93 -13.45 -1.99 -4.57
C LYS A 93 -14.81 -1.39 -4.95
N SER A 94 -15.21 -0.31 -4.29
CA SER A 94 -16.47 0.41 -4.55
C SER A 94 -16.41 1.28 -5.82
N GLY A 95 -15.28 1.29 -6.53
CA GLY A 95 -15.04 2.12 -7.72
C GLY A 95 -14.61 3.55 -7.39
N ASP A 96 -14.44 3.90 -6.11
CA ASP A 96 -13.95 5.20 -5.70
C ASP A 96 -12.43 5.26 -5.85
N ASN A 97 -12.01 5.80 -6.99
CA ASN A 97 -10.62 6.05 -7.34
C ASN A 97 -10.19 7.49 -7.05
N SER A 98 -10.83 8.16 -6.09
CA SER A 98 -10.32 9.43 -5.58
C SER A 98 -8.83 9.27 -5.27
N ASP A 99 -8.01 10.15 -5.84
CA ASP A 99 -6.59 10.13 -5.56
C ASP A 99 -6.38 10.40 -4.08
N TRP A 100 -5.47 9.65 -3.47
CA TRP A 100 -4.92 10.03 -2.19
C TRP A 100 -4.22 11.39 -2.32
N ASP A 101 -4.77 12.41 -1.65
CA ASP A 101 -4.11 13.71 -1.47
C ASP A 101 -2.99 13.51 -0.44
N ALA A 102 -1.77 13.52 -0.97
CA ALA A 102 -0.49 13.43 -0.29
C ALA A 102 -0.11 14.78 0.34
#